data_AF-A0A7X8D908-F1
#
_entry.id   AF-A0A7X8D908-F1
#
_cell.length_a   1.000
_cell.length_b   1.000
_cell.length_c   1.000
_cell.angle_alpha   90.00
_cell.angle_beta   90.00
_cell.angle_gamma   90.00
#
_symmetry.space_group_name_H-M   'P 1'
#
loop_
_entity.id
_entity.type
_entity.pdbx_description
1 polymer ?
#
loop_
_entity_poly.entity_id
_entity_poly.type
_entity_poly.pdbx_seq_one_letter_code
_entity_poly.pdbx_strand_id
1 'polypeptide(L)'
;MKKKDLIIIISVIVLVGGLILLSKLIPSGGTKNNAGSIVSESPTAEDNITTDIPPENTPDVDNNSETELPPSTPVPTLVPADAYLKVQIGTTIYEPYPLLKDNDELVLKQRSGKENIVRMTKDSIWMHSSNCDNQDCVHQGTVTLDNKDKRVLMNMIICLPNQVVLELQTKEEAEQEFNEFYN
;
A
#
# COMPACT_ATOMS: atom_id res chain seq x y z
N MET A 1 -3.35 57.03 -14.49
CA MET A 1 -3.09 56.61 -13.09
C MET A 1 -3.28 57.80 -12.18
N LYS A 2 -4.16 57.71 -11.17
CA LYS A 2 -4.33 58.78 -10.17
C LYS A 2 -3.15 58.72 -9.19
N LYS A 3 -2.79 59.85 -8.56
CA LYS A 3 -1.67 59.91 -7.59
C LYS A 3 -1.80 58.87 -6.46
N LYS A 4 -3.03 58.50 -6.11
CA LYS A 4 -3.34 57.45 -5.13
C LYS A 4 -2.95 56.05 -5.62
N ASP A 5 -3.16 55.76 -6.90
CA ASP A 5 -2.80 54.46 -7.51
C ASP A 5 -1.28 54.28 -7.58
N LEU A 6 -0.54 55.37 -7.85
CA LEU A 6 0.92 55.34 -7.88
C LEU A 6 1.53 55.06 -6.48
N ILE A 7 0.94 55.62 -5.42
CA ILE A 7 1.40 55.40 -4.04
C ILE A 7 1.15 53.95 -3.61
N ILE A 8 0.00 53.37 -3.98
CA ILE A 8 -0.32 51.97 -3.66
C ILE A 8 0.65 51.02 -4.37
N ILE A 9 0.93 51.25 -5.66
CA ILE A 9 1.85 50.40 -6.43
C ILE A 9 3.27 50.45 -5.86
N ILE A 10 3.77 51.63 -5.49
CA ILE A 10 5.11 51.78 -4.88
C ILE A 10 5.17 51.05 -3.53
N SER A 11 4.11 51.15 -2.70
CA SER A 11 4.04 50.45 -1.42
C SER A 11 4.09 48.93 -1.58
N VAL A 12 3.39 48.37 -2.58
CA VAL A 12 3.38 46.92 -2.83
C VAL A 12 4.74 46.43 -3.31
N ILE A 13 5.40 47.19 -4.19
CA ILE A 13 6.73 46.81 -4.72
C ILE A 13 7.79 46.78 -3.61
N VAL A 14 7.78 47.74 -2.68
CA VAL A 14 8.72 47.75 -1.54
C VAL A 14 8.50 46.55 -0.61
N LEU A 15 7.24 46.18 -0.38
CA LEU A 15 6.90 45.05 0.50
C LEU A 15 7.33 43.71 -0.08
N VAL A 16 7.12 43.51 -1.39
CA VAL A 16 7.58 42.31 -2.10
C VAL A 16 9.11 42.27 -2.21
N GLY A 17 9.75 43.42 -2.49
CA GLY A 17 11.21 43.52 -2.55
C GLY A 17 11.91 43.20 -1.22
N GLY A 18 11.33 43.60 -0.09
CA GLY A 18 11.86 43.29 1.24
C GLY A 18 11.81 41.80 1.59
N LEU A 19 10.73 41.10 1.21
CA LEU A 19 10.56 39.66 1.43
C LEU A 19 11.56 38.82 0.62
N ILE A 20 11.92 39.26 -0.58
CA ILE A 20 12.89 38.55 -1.44
C ILE A 20 14.33 38.69 -0.92
N LEU A 21 14.65 39.76 -0.18
CA LEU A 21 15.98 39.95 0.40
C LEU A 21 16.20 39.12 1.69
N LEU A 22 15.12 38.78 2.41
CA LEU A 22 15.20 37.98 3.66
C LEU A 22 15.34 36.47 3.42
N SER A 23 14.94 35.95 2.26
CA SER A 23 15.01 34.51 1.95
C SER A 23 16.42 34.00 1.61
N LYS A 24 17.42 34.88 1.47
CA LYS A 24 18.83 34.49 1.22
C LYS A 24 19.65 34.20 2.48
N LEU A 25 19.06 34.30 3.68
CA LEU A 25 19.78 34.16 4.96
C LEU A 25 19.45 32.86 5.72
N ILE A 26 18.83 31.86 5.08
CA ILE A 26 18.55 30.55 5.71
C ILE A 26 19.67 29.57 5.35
N PRO A 27 20.53 29.14 6.30
CA PRO A 27 21.56 28.13 6.05
C PRO A 27 20.90 26.75 5.94
N SER A 28 21.10 26.07 4.81
CA SER A 28 20.74 24.66 4.62
C SER A 28 21.78 23.77 5.31
N GLY A 29 21.52 23.38 6.55
CA GLY A 29 22.32 22.39 7.29
C GLY A 29 21.94 20.96 6.91
N GLY A 30 22.56 20.42 5.86
CA GLY A 30 22.53 18.99 5.54
C GLY A 30 23.68 18.25 6.21
N THR A 31 23.38 17.20 6.99
CA THR A 31 24.41 16.29 7.53
C THR A 31 24.17 14.89 6.98
N LYS A 32 25.26 14.31 6.49
CA LYS A 32 25.38 13.08 5.72
C LYS A 32 25.49 11.85 6.63
N ASN A 33 24.84 10.78 6.18
CA ASN A 33 25.28 9.38 6.01
C ASN A 33 26.26 8.78 7.02
N ASN A 34 25.93 7.56 7.49
CA ASN A 34 26.91 6.47 7.60
C ASN A 34 26.27 5.15 7.16
N ALA A 35 26.82 4.63 6.07
CA ALA A 35 26.63 3.27 5.56
C ALA A 35 27.56 2.30 6.32
N GLY A 36 27.10 1.07 6.51
CA GLY A 36 27.91 -0.05 7.00
C GLY A 36 27.59 -1.28 6.16
N SER A 37 28.56 -1.68 5.35
CA SER A 37 28.50 -2.71 4.31
C SER A 37 28.78 -4.14 4.82
N ILE A 38 28.16 -5.11 4.12
CA ILE A 38 28.60 -6.45 3.64
C ILE A 38 29.23 -7.47 4.62
N VAL A 39 28.77 -8.74 4.53
CA VAL A 39 29.51 -10.01 4.25
C VAL A 39 28.41 -11.07 3.92
N SER A 40 28.30 -11.62 2.71
CA SER A 40 29.01 -12.75 2.05
C SER A 40 28.62 -14.17 2.52
N GLU A 41 28.42 -15.03 1.51
CA GLU A 41 28.53 -16.51 1.46
C GLU A 41 27.27 -17.40 1.62
N SER A 42 26.91 -18.04 0.49
CA SER A 42 26.24 -19.35 0.41
C SER A 42 27.14 -20.47 0.92
N PRO A 43 26.54 -21.63 1.28
CA PRO A 43 26.88 -22.84 0.54
C PRO A 43 25.70 -23.75 0.19
N THR A 44 25.95 -24.49 -0.87
CA THR A 44 25.23 -25.60 -1.48
C THR A 44 25.01 -26.79 -0.53
N ALA A 45 23.89 -27.50 -0.66
CA ALA A 45 23.77 -28.91 -0.28
C ALA A 45 22.77 -29.63 -1.20
N GLU A 46 23.27 -30.63 -1.90
CA GLU A 46 22.55 -31.66 -2.65
C GLU A 46 22.05 -32.74 -1.66
N ASP A 47 20.83 -33.28 -1.83
CA ASP A 47 20.63 -34.74 -1.84
C ASP A 47 19.18 -35.15 -2.20
N ASN A 48 19.12 -36.00 -3.23
CA ASN A 48 18.24 -37.15 -3.51
C ASN A 48 16.85 -37.31 -2.86
N ILE A 49 15.87 -37.73 -3.69
CA ILE A 49 15.28 -39.09 -3.68
C ILE A 49 14.30 -39.23 -4.86
N THR A 50 14.63 -40.16 -5.76
CA THR A 50 13.69 -40.86 -6.67
C THR A 50 13.07 -42.02 -5.91
N THR A 51 11.75 -42.22 -6.01
CA THR A 51 11.18 -43.56 -5.79
C THR A 51 9.98 -43.77 -6.70
N ASP A 52 10.08 -44.86 -7.45
CA ASP A 52 9.14 -45.44 -8.41
C ASP A 52 7.75 -45.75 -7.81
N ILE A 53 6.70 -45.60 -8.63
CA ILE A 53 5.42 -46.31 -8.45
C ILE A 53 4.87 -46.69 -9.84
N PRO A 54 4.71 -47.99 -10.13
CA PRO A 54 3.41 -48.52 -10.58
C PRO A 54 3.12 -49.93 -10.02
N PRO A 55 1.98 -50.62 -10.26
CA PRO A 55 0.75 -50.22 -10.99
C PRO A 55 -0.58 -50.49 -10.23
N GLU A 56 -1.65 -49.90 -10.79
CA GLU A 56 -3.00 -50.45 -11.06
C GLU A 56 -3.58 -51.58 -10.19
N ASN A 57 -4.76 -51.32 -9.61
CA ASN A 57 -5.82 -52.33 -9.42
C ASN A 57 -7.19 -51.63 -9.36
N THR A 58 -8.01 -51.89 -10.36
CA THR A 58 -9.48 -51.70 -10.37
C THR A 58 -10.14 -52.78 -9.52
N PRO A 59 -11.26 -52.47 -8.85
CA PRO A 59 -12.45 -53.26 -9.11
C PRO A 59 -13.69 -52.40 -9.40
N ASP A 60 -14.51 -52.91 -10.31
CA ASP A 60 -15.89 -52.50 -10.59
C ASP A 60 -16.74 -52.41 -9.30
N VAL A 61 -17.82 -51.61 -9.34
CA VAL A 61 -19.19 -52.02 -8.98
C VAL A 61 -20.13 -50.80 -8.84
N ASP A 62 -21.29 -50.95 -9.49
CA ASP A 62 -22.62 -50.36 -9.25
C ASP A 62 -23.02 -48.96 -9.77
N ASN A 63 -23.89 -49.03 -10.78
CA ASN A 63 -24.98 -48.11 -11.06
C ASN A 63 -25.72 -47.70 -9.78
N ASN A 64 -25.69 -46.41 -9.45
CA ASN A 64 -26.90 -45.74 -8.98
C ASN A 64 -26.92 -44.31 -9.52
N SER A 65 -27.87 -44.07 -10.43
CA SER A 65 -28.15 -42.76 -11.00
C SER A 65 -28.85 -41.93 -9.94
N GLU A 66 -28.07 -41.21 -9.14
CA GLU A 66 -28.55 -40.13 -8.29
C GLU A 66 -28.20 -38.83 -9.02
N THR A 67 -29.22 -38.06 -9.39
CA THR A 67 -29.04 -36.72 -9.96
C THR A 67 -28.49 -35.84 -8.84
N GLU A 68 -27.17 -35.85 -8.70
CA GLU A 68 -26.43 -34.92 -7.86
C GLU A 68 -26.50 -33.56 -8.54
N LEU A 69 -27.21 -32.63 -7.91
CA LEU A 69 -27.15 -31.21 -8.24
C LEU A 69 -25.65 -30.84 -8.28
N PRO A 70 -25.15 -30.15 -9.33
CA PRO A 70 -23.72 -29.91 -9.46
C PRO A 70 -23.17 -29.28 -8.17
N PRO A 71 -21.96 -29.65 -7.73
CA PRO A 71 -21.36 -29.08 -6.52
C PRO A 71 -21.38 -27.57 -6.66
N SER A 72 -22.09 -26.90 -5.75
CA SER A 72 -22.04 -25.46 -5.63
C SER A 72 -20.58 -25.07 -5.50
N THR A 73 -20.02 -24.45 -6.53
CA THR A 73 -18.71 -23.82 -6.43
C THR A 73 -18.73 -22.93 -5.18
N PRO A 74 -17.72 -23.02 -4.29
CA PRO A 74 -17.69 -22.20 -3.09
C PRO A 74 -17.73 -20.74 -3.52
N VAL A 75 -18.70 -20.00 -2.99
CA VAL A 75 -18.80 -18.55 -3.19
C VAL A 75 -17.55 -17.92 -2.56
N PRO A 76 -16.78 -17.10 -3.29
CA PRO A 76 -15.67 -16.35 -2.72
C PRO A 76 -16.12 -15.60 -1.46
N THR A 77 -15.32 -15.63 -0.39
CA THR A 77 -15.62 -14.88 0.85
C THR A 77 -14.35 -14.23 1.39
N LEU A 78 -14.48 -13.05 2.00
CA LEU A 78 -13.38 -12.37 2.67
C LEU A 78 -12.97 -13.12 3.94
N VAL A 79 -11.67 -13.10 4.24
CA VAL A 79 -11.15 -13.57 5.52
C VAL A 79 -11.63 -12.63 6.62
N PRO A 80 -12.29 -13.10 7.70
CA PRO A 80 -12.85 -12.22 8.73
C PRO A 80 -11.80 -11.33 9.42
N ALA A 81 -12.00 -10.02 9.34
CA ALA A 81 -11.25 -8.99 10.05
C ALA A 81 -12.13 -7.75 10.35
N ASP A 82 -11.70 -6.92 11.30
CA ASP A 82 -12.37 -5.66 11.65
C ASP A 82 -12.06 -4.54 10.65
N ALA A 83 -10.90 -4.62 9.99
CA ALA A 83 -10.47 -3.71 8.95
C ALA A 83 -9.70 -4.45 7.85
N TYR A 84 -9.67 -3.83 6.67
CA TYR A 84 -9.00 -4.36 5.49
C TYR A 84 -8.14 -3.27 4.85
N LEU A 85 -7.01 -3.68 4.26
CA LEU A 85 -6.18 -2.84 3.43
C LEU A 85 -6.44 -3.20 1.96
N LYS A 86 -7.06 -2.28 1.25
CA LYS A 86 -7.14 -2.35 -0.21
C LYS A 86 -5.89 -1.76 -0.83
N VAL A 87 -5.29 -2.52 -1.75
CA VAL A 87 -4.05 -2.15 -2.42
C VAL A 87 -4.32 -2.03 -3.91
N GLN A 88 -3.94 -0.89 -4.47
CA GLN A 88 -3.89 -0.68 -5.91
C GLN A 88 -2.46 -0.31 -6.33
N ILE A 89 -1.99 -0.97 -7.39
CA ILE A 89 -0.69 -0.68 -8.03
C ILE A 89 -0.93 -0.42 -9.52
N GLY A 90 -0.70 0.82 -9.95
CA GLY A 90 -1.05 1.26 -11.30
C GLY A 90 -2.55 1.13 -11.54
N THR A 91 -2.94 0.23 -12.44
CA THR A 91 -4.35 -0.07 -12.76
C THR A 91 -4.85 -1.36 -12.13
N THR A 92 -3.99 -2.08 -11.39
CA THR A 92 -4.32 -3.37 -10.79
C THR A 92 -4.77 -3.17 -9.35
N ILE A 93 -5.98 -3.63 -9.03
CA ILE A 93 -6.51 -3.71 -7.67
C ILE A 93 -6.32 -5.15 -7.21
N TYR A 94 -5.80 -5.32 -6.00
CA TYR A 94 -5.59 -6.61 -5.37
C TYR A 94 -6.76 -6.95 -4.43
N GLU A 95 -6.89 -8.23 -4.08
CA GLU A 95 -7.85 -8.66 -3.06
C GLU A 95 -7.58 -7.93 -1.73
N PRO A 96 -8.62 -7.51 -0.98
CA PRO A 96 -8.45 -6.82 0.29
C PRO A 96 -7.64 -7.64 1.29
N TYR A 97 -6.59 -7.05 1.85
CA TYR A 97 -5.72 -7.70 2.82
C TYR A 97 -6.30 -7.54 4.24
N PRO A 98 -6.62 -8.63 4.96
CA PRO A 98 -7.22 -8.54 6.30
C PRO A 98 -6.21 -8.08 7.36
N LEU A 99 -6.58 -7.11 8.20
CA LEU A 99 -5.74 -6.61 9.29
C LEU A 99 -5.98 -7.44 10.57
N LEU A 100 -5.13 -8.46 10.80
CA LEU A 100 -5.38 -9.46 11.85
C LEU A 100 -4.63 -9.21 13.16
N LYS A 101 -3.50 -8.49 13.13
CA LYS A 101 -2.61 -8.33 14.28
C LYS A 101 -1.83 -7.02 14.21
N ASP A 102 -1.24 -6.65 15.34
CA ASP A 102 -0.40 -5.46 15.43
C ASP A 102 1.03 -5.74 14.94
N ASN A 103 1.63 -4.71 14.35
CA ASN A 103 2.99 -4.74 13.80
C ASN A 103 3.14 -5.72 12.62
N ASP A 104 2.10 -5.87 11.81
CA ASP A 104 2.21 -6.60 10.55
C ASP A 104 2.85 -5.73 9.46
N GLU A 105 3.45 -6.37 8.46
CA GLU A 105 4.21 -5.70 7.41
C GLU A 105 3.90 -6.31 6.03
N LEU A 106 3.64 -5.44 5.05
CA LEU A 106 3.38 -5.81 3.66
C LEU A 106 4.39 -5.12 2.74
N VAL A 107 5.17 -5.93 2.02
CA VAL A 107 6.18 -5.45 1.07
C VAL A 107 5.62 -5.46 -0.34
N LEU A 108 5.42 -4.28 -0.92
CA LEU A 108 4.91 -4.09 -2.28
C LEU A 108 6.09 -3.86 -3.23
N LYS A 109 6.63 -4.95 -3.77
CA LYS A 109 7.78 -4.93 -4.69
C LYS A 109 7.34 -5.10 -6.14
N GLN A 110 7.71 -4.14 -6.99
CA GLN A 110 7.41 -4.18 -8.42
C GLN A 110 8.62 -4.67 -9.23
N ARG A 111 8.37 -5.26 -10.42
CA ARG A 111 9.44 -5.68 -11.35
C ARG A 111 10.34 -4.53 -11.80
N SER A 112 9.85 -3.30 -11.79
CA SER A 112 10.58 -2.07 -12.10
C SER A 112 11.60 -1.67 -11.04
N GLY A 113 11.67 -2.40 -9.92
CA GLY A 113 12.53 -2.08 -8.78
C GLY A 113 11.89 -1.11 -7.77
N LYS A 114 10.67 -0.63 -8.02
CA LYS A 114 9.91 0.20 -7.08
C LYS A 114 9.44 -0.62 -5.87
N GLU A 115 9.54 -0.02 -4.69
CA GLU A 115 9.24 -0.68 -3.42
C GLU A 115 8.54 0.27 -2.44
N ASN A 116 7.53 -0.26 -1.77
CA ASN A 116 6.78 0.36 -0.69
C ASN A 116 6.62 -0.67 0.43
N ILE A 117 7.03 -0.33 1.65
CA ILE A 117 6.83 -1.17 2.82
C ILE A 117 5.73 -0.54 3.66
N VAL A 118 4.61 -1.25 3.77
CA VAL A 118 3.44 -0.82 4.56
C VAL A 118 3.48 -1.55 5.88
N ARG A 119 3.23 -0.83 6.97
CA ARG A 119 2.99 -1.45 8.28
C ARG A 119 1.58 -1.17 8.74
N MET A 120 1.07 -2.07 9.56
CA MET A 120 -0.30 -2.04 10.01
C MET A 120 -0.51 -2.58 11.42
N THR A 121 -1.58 -2.09 12.03
CA THR A 121 -2.23 -2.70 13.19
C THR A 121 -3.54 -3.34 12.76
N LYS A 122 -4.36 -3.78 13.72
CA LYS A 122 -5.74 -4.24 13.42
C LYS A 122 -6.65 -3.16 12.82
N ASP A 123 -6.31 -1.89 13.01
CA ASP A 123 -7.18 -0.73 12.74
C ASP A 123 -6.46 0.46 12.09
N SER A 124 -5.19 0.29 11.72
CA SER A 124 -4.38 1.37 11.16
C SER A 124 -3.36 0.90 10.15
N ILE A 125 -2.97 1.79 9.24
CA ILE A 125 -1.94 1.60 8.23
C ILE A 125 -1.03 2.82 8.16
N TRP A 126 0.25 2.61 7.85
CA TRP A 126 1.17 3.67 7.45
C TRP A 126 2.22 3.14 6.49
N MET A 127 2.75 4.03 5.65
CA MET A 127 3.92 3.72 4.84
C MET A 127 5.17 3.78 5.72
N HIS A 128 5.77 2.63 6.02
CA HIS A 128 6.99 2.55 6.82
C HIS A 128 8.21 3.05 6.04
N SER A 129 8.33 2.65 4.76
CA SER A 129 9.37 3.14 3.86
C SER A 129 8.94 3.04 2.40
N SER A 130 9.63 3.79 1.54
CA SER A 130 9.53 3.65 0.09
C SER A 130 10.85 4.03 -0.54
N ASN A 131 11.10 3.57 -1.76
CA ASN A 131 12.23 4.05 -2.57
C ASN A 131 11.84 5.15 -3.57
N CYS A 132 10.67 5.78 -3.42
CA CYS A 132 10.25 6.89 -4.27
C CYS A 132 11.02 8.19 -3.98
N ASP A 133 11.29 9.03 -4.98
CA ASP A 133 12.20 10.17 -4.81
C ASP A 133 11.73 11.23 -3.79
N ASN A 134 10.42 11.51 -3.74
CA ASN A 134 9.86 12.59 -2.91
C ASN A 134 9.49 12.17 -1.48
N GLN A 135 9.39 10.86 -1.20
CA GLN A 135 8.97 10.30 0.11
C GLN A 135 7.62 10.81 0.65
N ASP A 136 6.77 11.44 -0.17
CA ASP A 136 5.50 12.03 0.29
C ASP A 136 4.58 10.99 0.92
N CYS A 137 4.58 9.75 0.42
CA CYS A 137 3.79 8.66 0.99
C CYS A 137 4.18 8.29 2.43
N VAL A 138 5.46 8.38 2.78
CA VAL A 138 5.96 8.17 4.15
C VAL A 138 5.51 9.31 5.06
N HIS A 139 5.52 10.54 4.56
CA HIS A 139 5.14 11.73 5.32
C HIS A 139 3.62 11.95 5.46
N GLN A 140 2.78 11.20 4.74
CA GLN A 140 1.32 11.24 4.91
C GLN A 140 0.87 10.70 6.29
N GLY A 141 1.75 9.99 7.00
CA GLY A 141 1.51 9.51 8.36
C GLY A 141 0.46 8.40 8.45
N THR A 142 0.04 8.10 9.67
CA THR A 142 -0.84 6.96 9.97
C THR A 142 -2.30 7.26 9.68
N VAL A 143 -2.93 6.37 8.91
CA VAL A 143 -4.38 6.30 8.73
C VAL A 143 -4.91 5.29 9.74
N THR A 144 -5.91 5.68 10.52
CA THR A 144 -6.60 4.84 11.51
C THR A 144 -8.10 4.89 11.24
N LEU A 145 -8.88 3.89 11.65
CA LEU A 145 -10.35 3.95 11.57
C LEU A 145 -10.92 5.24 12.20
N ASP A 146 -10.33 5.72 13.30
CA ASP A 146 -10.79 6.92 14.03
C ASP A 146 -10.50 8.27 13.35
N ASN A 147 -9.53 8.29 12.43
CA ASN A 147 -9.01 9.52 11.84
C ASN A 147 -9.25 9.61 10.32
N LYS A 148 -9.65 8.50 9.68
CA LYS A 148 -9.76 8.41 8.23
C LYS A 148 -10.66 9.50 7.66
N ASP A 149 -11.78 9.82 8.30
CA ASP A 149 -12.70 10.86 7.80
C ASP A 149 -12.28 12.31 8.11
N LYS A 150 -11.21 12.50 8.89
CA LYS A 150 -10.69 13.82 9.30
C LYS A 150 -9.47 14.26 8.51
N ARG A 151 -8.89 13.34 7.73
CA ARG A 151 -7.65 13.55 6.95
C ARG A 151 -7.96 14.13 5.58
N VAL A 152 -7.00 14.88 5.02
CA VAL A 152 -7.12 15.46 3.67
C VAL A 152 -7.24 14.38 2.60
N LEU A 153 -6.49 13.28 2.73
CA LEU A 153 -6.56 12.12 1.83
C LEU A 153 -7.50 11.04 2.37
N MET A 154 -8.39 11.41 3.30
CA MET A 154 -9.34 10.50 3.92
C MET A 154 -8.66 9.22 4.46
N ASN A 155 -9.14 8.06 4.02
CA ASN A 155 -8.64 6.73 4.34
C ASN A 155 -7.45 6.27 3.48
N MET A 156 -6.88 7.14 2.65
CA MET A 156 -5.85 6.78 1.69
C MET A 156 -4.42 7.17 2.10
N ILE A 157 -3.46 6.38 1.60
CA ILE A 157 -2.05 6.74 1.47
C ILE A 157 -1.65 6.56 0.00
N ILE A 158 -1.08 7.59 -0.62
CA ILE A 158 -0.77 7.61 -2.05
C ILE A 158 0.72 7.80 -2.28
N CYS A 159 1.37 6.83 -2.94
CA CYS A 159 2.72 6.98 -3.48
C CYS A 159 2.65 7.18 -5.00
N LEU A 160 2.55 8.45 -5.42
CA LEU A 160 2.44 8.79 -6.85
C LEU A 160 3.60 8.27 -7.71
N PRO A 161 4.90 8.44 -7.33
CA PRO A 161 5.98 7.96 -8.18
C PRO A 161 5.98 6.43 -8.34
N ASN A 162 5.58 5.69 -7.30
CA ASN A 162 5.48 4.23 -7.37
C ASN A 162 4.11 3.73 -7.84
N GLN A 163 3.16 4.63 -8.10
CA GLN A 163 1.78 4.32 -8.50
C GLN A 163 1.08 3.38 -7.51
N VAL A 164 1.34 3.55 -6.22
CA VAL A 164 0.69 2.76 -5.16
C VAL A 164 -0.39 3.62 -4.50
N VAL A 165 -1.59 3.07 -4.38
CA VAL A 165 -2.68 3.62 -3.56
C VAL A 165 -3.04 2.56 -2.53
N LEU A 166 -3.04 2.97 -1.27
CA LEU A 166 -3.47 2.17 -0.13
C LEU A 166 -4.75 2.81 0.41
N GLU A 167 -5.74 1.99 0.73
CA GLU A 167 -7.00 2.43 1.28
C GLU A 167 -7.36 1.57 2.50
N LEU A 168 -7.56 2.21 3.65
CA LEU A 168 -8.05 1.54 4.86
C LEU A 168 -9.58 1.47 4.82
N GLN A 169 -10.11 0.26 4.88
CA GLN A 169 -11.55 -0.01 4.83
C GLN A 169 -12.04 -0.59 6.15
N THR A 170 -13.23 -0.20 6.58
CA THR A 170 -13.96 -0.97 7.60
C THR A 170 -14.38 -2.32 7.02
N LYS A 171 -14.78 -3.24 7.90
CA LYS A 171 -15.39 -4.50 7.49
C LYS A 171 -16.56 -4.30 6.53
N GLU A 172 -17.48 -3.40 6.85
CA GLU A 172 -18.68 -3.15 6.06
C GLU A 172 -18.33 -2.58 4.67
N GLU A 173 -17.35 -1.67 4.60
CA GLU A 173 -16.87 -1.09 3.34
C GLU A 173 -16.26 -2.17 2.44
N ALA A 174 -15.42 -3.05 3.00
CA ALA A 174 -14.79 -4.14 2.27
C ALA A 174 -15.81 -5.19 1.81
N GLU A 175 -16.75 -5.58 2.67
CA GLU A 175 -17.82 -6.53 2.34
C GLU A 175 -18.77 -5.98 1.26
N GLN A 176 -19.13 -4.70 1.34
CA GLN A 176 -19.95 -4.04 0.33
C GLN A 176 -19.24 -4.07 -1.02
N GLU A 177 -17.99 -3.59 -1.09
CA GLU A 177 -17.22 -3.57 -2.33
C GLU A 177 -17.02 -4.98 -2.89
N PHE A 178 -16.66 -5.95 -2.05
CA PHE A 178 -16.51 -7.35 -2.47
C PHE A 178 -17.80 -7.91 -3.07
N ASN A 179 -18.95 -7.66 -2.44
CA ASN A 179 -20.22 -8.11 -2.97
C ASN A 179 -20.56 -7.44 -4.31
N GLU A 180 -20.23 -6.16 -4.50
CA GLU A 180 -20.43 -5.47 -5.78
C GLU A 180 -19.59 -6.07 -6.93
N PHE A 181 -18.44 -6.68 -6.64
CA PHE A 181 -17.59 -7.31 -7.64
C PHE A 181 -17.90 -8.78 -7.92
N TYR A 182 -18.36 -9.53 -6.91
CA TYR A 182 -18.47 -10.98 -6.99
C TYR A 182 -19.92 -11.52 -6.99
N ASN A 183 -20.93 -10.68 -6.71
CA ASN A 183 -22.35 -11.07 -6.69
C ASN A 183 -23.20 -10.18 -7.61
#